data_AF-A0A357YXH2-F1
#
_entry.id   AF-A0A357YXH2-F1
#
_cell.length_a   1.000
_cell.length_b   1.000
_cell.length_c   1.000
_cell.angle_alpha   90.00
_cell.angle_beta   90.00
_cell.angle_gamma   90.00
#
_symmetry.space_group_name_H-M   'P 1'
#
loop_
_entity.id
_entity.type
_entity.pdbx_description
1 polymer ?
#
loop_
_entity_poly.entity_id
_entity_poly.type
_entity_poly.pdbx_seq_one_letter_code
_entity_poly.pdbx_strand_id
1 'polypeptide(L)'
;MKIITTHKSSDFDALASLVAATIIYPDAKPVLPGTVNANLKNFLAIHKDIFNLWAPNEVDLDTVDTLICVDTHSWSRLDQRLSVLSEKSDLDVIVWDHHEEGDIEARESHLSQTGSATTLLVQQIEKERKLITPIQATLFLIGIYEDTGHLSYPSTRPEDAYAAAFLLDRKADLNILGTFLQPAYGKKQKDILFNMIQEAERSEFNGFSLSVSRIELEGRVENLAMVMQMYRELMNVDVAIGIFRDVAKDNCMLIGRSGVDDINIGVLMRSLGGGGHPGAGSALVKGANPDALLETVLELLKGNQYSSVMLSDIMSYPVVTVNANTPVGDVAMMLREMGCTGMPVVDDNENLVGVVSRRDFKKVKKSNQMQSPIKAIMSRTIITIDYDKSAFEAVRLMIRHDIGRIPVMKEGKIIGIITRSDAMMYFYDLLPD
;
A
#
# COMPACT_ATOMS: atom_id res chain seq x y z
N MET A 1 -10.42 -4.74 39.04
CA MET A 1 -10.36 -5.82 38.03
C MET A 1 -9.79 -5.25 36.75
N LYS A 2 -8.84 -5.96 36.14
CA LYS A 2 -8.27 -5.58 34.85
C LYS A 2 -9.01 -6.25 33.70
N ILE A 3 -9.32 -5.48 32.66
CA ILE A 3 -9.89 -6.00 31.42
C ILE A 3 -9.07 -5.55 30.22
N ILE A 4 -9.05 -6.38 29.17
CA ILE A 4 -8.50 -6.03 27.86
C ILE A 4 -9.69 -5.94 26.91
N THR A 5 -9.75 -4.92 26.07
CA THR A 5 -10.77 -4.83 25.02
C THR A 5 -10.24 -4.16 23.76
N THR A 6 -11.04 -4.19 22.71
CA THR A 6 -10.71 -3.67 21.39
C THR A 6 -11.92 -2.96 20.78
N HIS A 7 -11.82 -2.48 19.56
CA HIS A 7 -12.90 -1.76 18.90
C HIS A 7 -14.09 -2.66 18.53
N LYS A 8 -15.28 -2.05 18.47
CA LYS A 8 -16.49 -2.66 17.92
C LYS A 8 -16.29 -3.02 16.45
N SER A 9 -17.03 -4.04 15.98
CA SER A 9 -16.82 -4.63 14.65
C SER A 9 -15.42 -5.23 14.50
N SER A 10 -14.98 -5.95 15.53
CA SER A 10 -13.64 -6.51 15.64
C SER A 10 -13.32 -7.46 14.47
N ASP A 11 -12.10 -7.39 13.98
CA ASP A 11 -11.49 -8.24 12.95
C ASP A 11 -10.38 -9.12 13.55
N PHE A 12 -9.56 -9.78 12.72
CA PHE A 12 -8.50 -10.62 13.25
C PHE A 12 -7.38 -9.83 13.90
N ASP A 13 -7.07 -8.60 13.47
CA ASP A 13 -6.07 -7.80 14.18
C ASP A 13 -6.55 -7.47 15.58
N ALA A 14 -7.81 -7.04 15.71
CA ALA A 14 -8.46 -6.79 16.99
C ALA A 14 -8.45 -8.03 17.91
N LEU A 15 -8.85 -9.22 17.42
CA LEU A 15 -8.83 -10.44 18.22
C LEU A 15 -7.41 -10.90 18.56
N ALA A 16 -6.50 -10.87 17.59
CA ALA A 16 -5.12 -11.30 17.77
C ALA A 16 -4.42 -10.41 18.80
N SER A 17 -4.61 -9.09 18.70
CA SER A 17 -4.14 -8.11 19.67
C SER A 17 -4.75 -8.35 21.06
N LEU A 18 -6.06 -8.62 21.14
CA LEU A 18 -6.74 -8.95 22.40
C LEU A 18 -6.10 -10.16 23.09
N VAL A 19 -5.87 -11.23 22.34
CA VAL A 19 -5.26 -12.46 22.86
C VAL A 19 -3.77 -12.24 23.18
N ALA A 20 -3.02 -11.51 22.36
CA ALA A 20 -1.62 -11.19 22.61
C ALA A 20 -1.44 -10.39 23.90
N ALA A 21 -2.32 -9.43 24.16
CA ALA A 21 -2.32 -8.67 25.41
C ALA A 21 -2.56 -9.54 26.65
N THR A 22 -3.31 -10.65 26.56
CA THR A 22 -3.43 -11.60 27.70
C THR A 22 -2.11 -12.28 28.08
N ILE A 23 -1.16 -12.35 27.15
CA ILE A 23 0.16 -12.94 27.41
C ILE A 23 1.07 -11.95 28.14
N ILE A 24 0.90 -10.65 27.86
CA ILE A 24 1.60 -9.55 28.53
C ILE A 24 0.96 -9.29 29.91
N TYR A 25 -0.37 -9.31 29.98
CA TYR A 25 -1.20 -9.03 31.16
C TYR A 25 -2.04 -10.27 31.55
N PRO A 26 -1.43 -11.32 32.14
CA PRO A 26 -2.10 -12.60 32.41
C PRO A 26 -3.21 -12.53 33.47
N ASP A 27 -3.28 -11.45 34.24
CA ASP A 27 -4.32 -11.20 35.25
C ASP A 27 -5.53 -10.43 34.69
N ALA A 28 -5.47 -9.98 33.43
CA ALA A 28 -6.56 -9.24 32.79
C ALA A 28 -7.51 -10.16 32.00
N LYS A 29 -8.80 -9.84 32.03
CA LYS A 29 -9.82 -10.60 31.31
C LYS A 29 -10.00 -10.07 29.88
N PRO A 30 -9.88 -10.91 28.83
CA PRO A 30 -10.10 -10.48 27.44
C PRO A 30 -11.60 -10.36 27.13
N VAL A 31 -12.07 -9.14 26.92
CA VAL A 31 -13.46 -8.80 26.64
C VAL A 31 -13.63 -8.47 25.16
N LEU A 32 -14.22 -9.40 24.41
CA LEU A 32 -14.46 -9.24 22.97
C LEU A 32 -15.81 -8.53 22.74
N PRO A 33 -15.85 -7.41 22.00
CA PRO A 33 -17.10 -6.73 21.62
C PRO A 33 -18.13 -7.64 20.94
N GLY A 34 -19.42 -7.32 21.07
CA GLY A 34 -20.49 -8.20 20.57
C GLY A 34 -20.59 -8.28 19.04
N THR A 35 -20.14 -7.23 18.34
CA THR A 35 -20.13 -7.17 16.88
C THR A 35 -18.74 -7.50 16.36
N VAL A 36 -18.66 -8.53 15.51
CA VAL A 36 -17.42 -8.99 14.86
C VAL A 36 -17.60 -9.07 13.34
N ASN A 37 -16.50 -9.00 12.58
CA ASN A 37 -16.51 -9.16 11.13
C ASN A 37 -16.88 -10.62 10.73
N ALA A 38 -17.19 -10.84 9.44
CA ALA A 38 -17.66 -12.14 8.95
C ALA A 38 -16.59 -13.25 9.04
N ASN A 39 -15.33 -12.93 8.74
CA ASN A 39 -14.24 -13.91 8.75
C ASN A 39 -13.93 -14.36 10.19
N LEU A 40 -13.86 -13.40 11.12
CA LEU A 40 -13.69 -13.61 12.54
C LEU A 40 -14.84 -14.43 13.13
N LYS A 41 -16.08 -14.17 12.73
CA LYS A 41 -17.25 -14.94 13.16
C LYS A 41 -17.10 -16.43 12.82
N ASN A 42 -16.62 -16.75 11.62
CA ASN A 42 -16.39 -18.15 11.21
C ASN A 42 -15.27 -18.81 12.02
N PHE A 43 -14.20 -18.07 12.31
CA PHE A 43 -13.11 -18.55 13.14
C PHE A 43 -13.56 -18.83 14.57
N LEU A 44 -14.29 -17.89 15.18
CA LEU A 44 -14.81 -18.02 16.54
C LEU A 44 -15.82 -19.17 16.67
N ALA A 45 -16.63 -19.44 15.64
CA ALA A 45 -17.56 -20.58 15.68
C ALA A 45 -16.87 -21.93 15.91
N ILE A 46 -15.59 -22.04 15.59
CA ILE A 46 -14.79 -23.27 15.72
C ILE A 46 -13.83 -23.17 16.92
N HIS A 47 -13.32 -21.98 17.25
CA HIS A 47 -12.19 -21.80 18.18
C HIS A 47 -12.52 -20.97 19.42
N LYS A 48 -13.78 -20.56 19.66
CA LYS A 48 -14.14 -19.66 20.77
C LYS A 48 -13.63 -20.14 22.15
N ASP A 49 -13.70 -21.44 22.41
CA ASP A 49 -13.35 -22.02 23.72
C ASP A 49 -11.83 -22.06 23.98
N ILE A 50 -10.99 -21.76 22.98
CA ILE A 50 -9.53 -21.81 23.11
C ILE A 50 -8.99 -20.56 23.82
N PHE A 51 -9.67 -19.41 23.68
CA PHE A 51 -9.12 -18.10 24.06
C PHE A 51 -9.75 -17.51 25.34
N ASN A 52 -10.65 -18.23 26.02
CA ASN A 52 -11.31 -17.80 27.27
C ASN A 52 -11.89 -16.37 27.21
N LEU A 53 -12.55 -16.04 26.10
CA LEU A 53 -13.10 -14.72 25.83
C LEU A 53 -14.37 -14.44 26.65
N TRP A 54 -14.47 -13.22 27.18
CA TRP A 54 -15.65 -12.70 27.88
C TRP A 54 -16.44 -11.80 26.96
N ALA A 55 -17.76 -11.84 27.06
CA ALA A 55 -18.65 -10.88 26.45
C ALA A 55 -18.83 -9.65 27.36
N PRO A 56 -19.15 -8.45 26.81
CA PRO A 56 -19.26 -7.24 27.62
C PRO A 56 -20.31 -7.31 28.75
N ASN A 57 -21.36 -8.14 28.59
CA ASN A 57 -22.39 -8.36 29.60
C ASN A 57 -21.98 -9.33 30.73
N GLU A 58 -20.85 -10.01 30.60
CA GLU A 58 -20.31 -10.91 31.63
C GLU A 58 -19.37 -10.17 32.60
N VAL A 59 -19.10 -8.88 32.33
CA VAL A 59 -18.16 -8.05 33.07
C VAL A 59 -18.93 -7.11 34.01
N ASP A 60 -18.56 -7.14 35.28
CA ASP A 60 -19.00 -6.15 36.25
C ASP A 60 -18.12 -4.89 36.15
N LEU A 61 -18.64 -3.87 35.47
CA LEU A 61 -17.93 -2.62 35.16
C LEU A 61 -17.58 -1.80 36.40
N ASP A 62 -18.35 -1.94 37.49
CA ASP A 62 -18.08 -1.22 38.74
C ASP A 62 -16.79 -1.70 39.38
N THR A 63 -16.43 -2.98 39.17
CA THR A 63 -15.19 -3.56 39.68
C THR A 63 -13.96 -3.29 38.80
N VAL A 64 -14.13 -2.70 37.61
CA VAL A 64 -13.01 -2.44 36.69
C VAL A 64 -12.18 -1.27 37.21
N ASP A 65 -10.88 -1.50 37.41
CA ASP A 65 -9.90 -0.50 37.86
C ASP A 65 -8.79 -0.27 36.82
N THR A 66 -8.59 -1.19 35.87
CA THR A 66 -7.67 -1.02 34.75
C THR A 66 -8.31 -1.47 33.44
N LEU A 67 -8.21 -0.63 32.41
CA LEU A 67 -8.63 -0.90 31.05
C LEU A 67 -7.40 -0.94 30.12
N ILE A 68 -7.19 -2.07 29.45
CA ILE A 68 -6.17 -2.20 28.41
C ILE A 68 -6.89 -2.19 27.06
N CYS A 69 -6.73 -1.12 26.30
CA CYS A 69 -7.28 -0.99 24.96
C CYS A 69 -6.24 -1.43 23.93
N VAL A 70 -6.62 -2.35 23.06
CA VAL A 70 -5.78 -2.82 21.95
C VAL A 70 -6.45 -2.54 20.61
N ASP A 71 -5.66 -2.15 19.61
CA ASP A 71 -6.12 -1.84 18.25
C ASP A 71 -7.16 -0.71 18.19
N THR A 72 -7.15 0.14 19.21
CA THR A 72 -7.91 1.38 19.27
C THR A 72 -7.46 2.20 20.46
N HIS A 73 -7.36 3.51 20.26
CA HIS A 73 -7.25 4.49 21.32
C HIS A 73 -8.34 5.57 21.24
N SER A 74 -9.51 5.18 20.72
CA SER A 74 -10.73 6.00 20.68
C SER A 74 -11.90 5.39 21.47
N TRP A 75 -12.51 6.14 22.40
CA TRP A 75 -13.70 5.73 23.16
C TRP A 75 -14.90 5.42 22.27
N SER A 76 -15.09 6.23 21.23
CA SER A 76 -16.19 6.07 20.26
C SER A 76 -16.11 4.78 19.45
N ARG A 77 -14.91 4.19 19.34
CA ARG A 77 -14.69 2.89 18.69
C ARG A 77 -14.97 1.71 19.62
N LEU A 78 -15.06 1.87 20.94
CA LEU A 78 -15.37 0.77 21.85
C LEU A 78 -16.84 0.31 21.75
N ASP A 79 -17.12 -0.88 22.27
CA ASP A 79 -18.49 -1.35 22.51
C ASP A 79 -19.21 -0.35 23.43
N GLN A 80 -20.48 -0.05 23.12
CA GLN A 80 -21.27 0.94 23.87
C GLN A 80 -21.37 0.62 25.37
N ARG A 81 -21.33 -0.68 25.74
CA ARG A 81 -21.33 -1.09 27.15
C ARG A 81 -20.00 -0.82 27.84
N LEU A 82 -18.90 -0.78 27.11
CA LEU A 82 -17.56 -0.53 27.65
C LEU A 82 -17.19 0.95 27.59
N SER A 83 -17.73 1.70 26.64
CA SER A 83 -17.45 3.14 26.49
C SER A 83 -17.88 3.97 27.71
N VAL A 84 -18.83 3.48 28.52
CA VAL A 84 -19.23 4.13 29.79
C VAL A 84 -18.09 4.18 30.81
N LEU A 85 -17.05 3.35 30.65
CA LEU A 85 -15.84 3.42 31.49
C LEU A 85 -15.09 4.75 31.33
N SER A 86 -15.33 5.51 30.25
CA SER A 86 -14.79 6.86 30.08
C SER A 86 -15.25 7.84 31.17
N GLU A 87 -16.35 7.55 31.86
CA GLU A 87 -16.89 8.39 32.93
C GLU A 87 -16.24 8.10 34.30
N LYS A 88 -15.46 7.01 34.43
CA LYS A 88 -14.77 6.67 35.68
C LYS A 88 -13.50 7.49 35.86
N SER A 89 -13.47 8.30 36.92
CA SER A 89 -12.31 9.15 37.25
C SER A 89 -11.11 8.40 37.82
N ASP A 90 -11.29 7.17 38.30
CA ASP A 90 -10.28 6.34 38.96
C ASP A 90 -9.80 5.17 38.09
N LEU A 91 -10.12 5.19 36.79
CA LEU A 91 -9.74 4.14 35.85
C LEU A 91 -8.31 4.34 35.33
N ASP A 92 -7.43 3.36 35.54
CA ASP A 92 -6.13 3.30 34.87
C ASP A 92 -6.31 2.78 33.43
N VAL A 93 -5.84 3.52 32.43
CA VAL A 93 -5.94 3.09 31.03
C VAL A 93 -4.56 2.85 30.42
N ILE A 94 -4.40 1.73 29.72
CA ILE A 94 -3.21 1.35 28.94
C ILE A 94 -3.64 1.16 27.49
N VAL A 95 -2.88 1.70 26.54
CA VAL A 95 -3.19 1.65 25.11
C VAL A 95 -2.09 0.93 24.33
N TRP A 96 -2.49 0.04 23.41
CA TRP A 96 -1.66 -0.52 22.36
C TRP A 96 -2.35 -0.28 21.02
N ASP A 97 -1.80 0.59 20.19
CA ASP A 97 -2.44 0.93 18.93
C ASP A 97 -1.43 1.37 17.87
N HIS A 98 -1.77 1.14 16.60
CA HIS A 98 -0.97 1.56 15.45
C HIS A 98 -1.55 2.78 14.70
N HIS A 99 -2.74 3.25 15.09
CA HIS A 99 -3.37 4.46 14.58
C HIS A 99 -2.73 5.74 15.19
N GLU A 100 -2.77 6.86 14.46
CA GLU A 100 -2.19 8.15 14.90
C GLU A 100 -3.14 9.03 15.72
N GLU A 101 -4.46 8.84 15.56
CA GLU A 101 -5.49 9.72 16.15
C GLU A 101 -6.41 8.97 17.12
N GLY A 102 -6.74 9.61 18.25
CA GLY A 102 -7.68 9.09 19.23
C GLY A 102 -7.85 10.01 20.44
N ASP A 103 -8.84 9.68 21.28
CA ASP A 103 -9.35 10.53 22.37
C ASP A 103 -9.18 9.92 23.77
N ILE A 104 -8.51 8.76 23.88
CA ILE A 104 -8.23 8.11 25.16
C ILE A 104 -6.97 8.73 25.79
N GLU A 105 -7.14 9.40 26.94
CA GLU A 105 -6.03 9.81 27.82
C GLU A 105 -5.56 8.61 28.65
N ALA A 106 -4.50 7.94 28.20
CA ALA A 106 -3.96 6.76 28.86
C ALA A 106 -2.75 7.07 29.77
N ARG A 107 -2.62 6.30 30.85
CA ARG A 107 -1.46 6.32 31.73
C ARG A 107 -0.20 5.80 31.02
N GLU A 108 -0.38 4.83 30.14
CA GLU A 108 0.67 4.24 29.31
C GLU A 108 0.15 4.03 27.90
N SER A 109 0.91 4.53 26.90
CA SER A 109 0.55 4.43 25.49
C SER A 109 1.70 3.82 24.69
N HIS A 110 1.42 2.69 24.06
CA HIS A 110 2.31 2.00 23.13
C HIS A 110 1.81 2.23 21.71
N LEU A 111 2.16 3.40 21.16
CA LEU A 111 1.77 3.81 19.81
C LEU A 111 2.94 3.65 18.85
N SER A 112 2.71 2.99 17.72
CA SER A 112 3.74 2.86 16.68
C SER A 112 3.12 2.55 15.33
N GLN A 113 3.65 3.16 14.27
CA GLN A 113 3.19 2.99 12.89
C GLN A 113 3.62 1.63 12.30
N THR A 114 3.10 0.52 12.82
CA THR A 114 3.22 -0.81 12.21
C THR A 114 2.05 -1.09 11.26
N GLY A 115 2.19 -2.08 10.39
CA GLY A 115 1.11 -2.49 9.49
C GLY A 115 -0.08 -3.10 10.23
N SER A 116 0.12 -3.58 11.46
CA SER A 116 -0.90 -4.18 12.33
C SER A 116 -0.60 -3.86 13.81
N ALA A 117 -1.64 -3.72 14.64
CA ALA A 117 -1.50 -3.59 16.10
C ALA A 117 -0.93 -4.88 16.72
N THR A 118 -1.28 -6.04 16.18
CA THR A 118 -0.75 -7.35 16.60
C THR A 118 0.77 -7.39 16.53
N THR A 119 1.39 -6.75 15.52
CA THR A 119 2.85 -6.67 15.39
C THR A 119 3.51 -6.07 16.64
N LEU A 120 2.93 -5.01 17.21
CA LEU A 120 3.46 -4.34 18.41
C LEU A 120 3.47 -5.26 19.62
N LEU A 121 2.35 -5.96 19.83
CA LEU A 121 2.19 -6.88 20.94
C LEU A 121 3.09 -8.11 20.78
N VAL A 122 3.25 -8.63 19.56
CA VAL A 122 4.18 -9.73 19.25
C VAL A 122 5.63 -9.34 19.53
N GLN A 123 6.05 -8.15 19.14
CA GLN A 123 7.39 -7.63 19.46
C GLN A 123 7.61 -7.55 20.97
N GLN A 124 6.61 -7.11 21.74
CA GLN A 124 6.71 -7.08 23.19
C GLN A 124 6.79 -8.50 23.80
N ILE A 125 5.98 -9.43 23.30
CA ILE A 125 6.03 -10.86 23.70
C ILE A 125 7.43 -11.45 23.42
N GLU A 126 8.00 -11.18 22.25
CA GLU A 126 9.35 -11.62 21.89
C GLU A 126 10.41 -11.01 22.82
N LYS A 127 10.35 -9.70 23.03
CA LYS A 127 11.27 -8.94 23.90
C LYS A 127 11.25 -9.46 25.33
N GLU A 128 10.07 -9.74 25.87
CA GLU A 128 9.88 -10.32 27.21
C GLU A 128 10.11 -11.84 27.26
N ARG A 129 10.40 -12.48 26.12
CA ARG A 129 10.60 -13.92 25.97
C ARG A 129 9.43 -14.75 26.51
N LYS A 130 8.20 -14.25 26.31
CA LYS A 130 6.99 -14.98 26.70
C LYS A 130 6.78 -16.18 25.77
N LEU A 131 6.25 -17.26 26.34
CA LEU A 131 5.89 -18.45 25.59
C LEU A 131 4.53 -18.25 24.93
N ILE A 132 4.42 -18.69 23.68
CA ILE A 132 3.16 -18.71 22.94
C ILE A 132 2.95 -20.11 22.38
N THR A 133 1.71 -20.56 22.38
CA THR A 133 1.33 -21.84 21.76
C THR A 133 1.28 -21.72 20.24
N PRO A 134 1.36 -22.84 19.49
CA PRO A 134 1.22 -22.79 18.03
C PRO A 134 -0.10 -22.17 17.56
N ILE A 135 -1.23 -22.43 18.23
CA ILE A 135 -2.52 -21.84 17.84
C ILE A 135 -2.58 -20.33 18.09
N GLN A 136 -1.95 -19.83 19.16
CA GLN A 136 -1.79 -18.39 19.38
C GLN A 136 -0.87 -17.78 18.32
N ALA A 137 0.24 -18.45 17.98
CA ALA A 137 1.13 -18.00 16.92
C ALA A 137 0.40 -17.91 15.57
N THR A 138 -0.45 -18.89 15.26
CA THR A 138 -1.32 -18.88 14.08
C THR A 138 -2.30 -17.71 14.11
N LEU A 139 -3.00 -17.48 15.22
CA LEU A 139 -3.94 -16.35 15.36
C LEU A 139 -3.23 -15.01 15.14
N PHE A 140 -2.05 -14.83 15.77
CA PHE A 140 -1.29 -13.59 15.62
C PHE A 140 -0.83 -13.37 14.18
N LEU A 141 -0.45 -14.45 13.49
CA LEU A 141 -0.06 -14.35 12.09
C LEU A 141 -1.24 -14.00 11.19
N ILE A 142 -2.43 -14.51 11.50
CA ILE A 142 -3.67 -14.16 10.80
C ILE A 142 -3.98 -12.66 10.97
N GLY A 143 -3.87 -12.12 12.20
CA GLY A 143 -4.08 -10.69 12.46
C GLY A 143 -3.13 -9.81 11.64
N ILE A 144 -1.82 -10.12 11.67
CA ILE A 144 -0.82 -9.40 10.87
C ILE A 144 -1.12 -9.49 9.37
N TYR A 145 -1.46 -10.67 8.85
CA TYR A 145 -1.69 -10.85 7.41
C TYR A 145 -3.01 -10.25 6.92
N GLU A 146 -4.04 -10.12 7.76
CA GLU A 146 -5.28 -9.43 7.37
C GLU A 146 -4.99 -7.96 7.08
N ASP A 147 -4.31 -7.27 7.99
CA ASP A 147 -4.07 -5.83 7.89
C ASP A 147 -2.92 -5.43 6.95
N THR A 148 -1.98 -6.34 6.72
CA THR A 148 -0.88 -6.14 5.77
C THR A 148 -1.16 -6.72 4.39
N GLY A 149 -2.32 -7.37 4.18
CA GLY A 149 -2.64 -8.05 2.94
C GLY A 149 -1.61 -9.12 2.59
N HIS A 150 -1.24 -9.97 3.54
CA HIS A 150 -0.14 -10.93 3.42
C HIS A 150 1.20 -10.25 3.12
N LEU A 151 1.52 -9.17 3.84
CA LEU A 151 2.72 -8.35 3.67
C LEU A 151 2.86 -7.68 2.29
N SER A 152 1.76 -7.51 1.56
CA SER A 152 1.75 -6.92 0.22
C SER A 152 1.26 -5.48 0.17
N TYR A 153 0.54 -5.02 1.20
CA TYR A 153 0.00 -3.66 1.23
C TYR A 153 1.11 -2.62 1.49
N PRO A 154 1.01 -1.39 0.92
CA PRO A 154 2.01 -0.33 1.14
C PRO A 154 2.14 0.13 2.60
N SER A 155 1.13 -0.14 3.44
CA SER A 155 1.16 0.10 4.89
C SER A 155 2.10 -0.85 5.63
N THR A 156 2.45 -2.00 5.04
CA THR A 156 3.35 -2.99 5.63
C THR A 156 4.71 -2.39 5.96
N ARG A 157 5.23 -2.72 7.13
CA ARG A 157 6.54 -2.31 7.64
C ARG A 157 7.47 -3.51 7.85
N PRO A 158 8.80 -3.30 7.93
CA PRO A 158 9.75 -4.37 8.23
C PRO A 158 9.42 -5.14 9.52
N GLU A 159 8.90 -4.45 10.52
CA GLU A 159 8.47 -4.99 11.80
C GLU A 159 7.42 -6.09 11.65
N ASP A 160 6.47 -5.93 10.72
CA ASP A 160 5.43 -6.92 10.44
C ASP A 160 6.04 -8.21 9.86
N ALA A 161 7.05 -8.07 8.99
CA ALA A 161 7.75 -9.20 8.41
C ALA A 161 8.61 -9.94 9.45
N TYR A 162 9.25 -9.20 10.38
CA TYR A 162 9.98 -9.82 11.49
C TYR A 162 9.05 -10.54 12.46
N ALA A 163 7.92 -9.92 12.83
CA ALA A 163 6.90 -10.56 13.66
C ALA A 163 6.34 -11.81 12.97
N ALA A 164 6.03 -11.75 11.67
CA ALA A 164 5.59 -12.92 10.91
C ALA A 164 6.64 -14.05 10.94
N ALA A 165 7.92 -13.73 10.72
CA ALA A 165 9.01 -14.70 10.79
C ALA A 165 9.13 -15.35 12.19
N PHE A 166 9.03 -14.55 13.24
CA PHE A 166 9.00 -15.03 14.63
C PHE A 166 7.83 -15.98 14.87
N LEU A 167 6.62 -15.64 14.42
CA LEU A 167 5.44 -16.49 14.60
C LEU A 167 5.54 -17.82 13.84
N LEU A 168 6.12 -17.81 12.64
CA LEU A 168 6.43 -19.02 11.87
C LEU A 168 7.45 -19.90 12.60
N ASP A 169 8.48 -19.31 13.22
CA ASP A 169 9.42 -20.04 14.08
C ASP A 169 8.69 -20.71 15.27
N ARG A 170 7.69 -20.02 15.83
CA ARG A 170 6.76 -20.52 16.87
C ARG A 170 5.66 -21.45 16.35
N LYS A 171 5.83 -22.01 15.14
CA LYS A 171 4.96 -23.02 14.53
C LYS A 171 3.55 -22.53 14.20
N ALA A 172 3.39 -21.26 13.85
CA ALA A 172 2.16 -20.79 13.20
C ALA A 172 1.84 -21.63 11.95
N ASP A 173 0.59 -22.04 11.80
CA ASP A 173 0.13 -22.94 10.73
C ASP A 173 -0.50 -22.16 9.58
N LEU A 174 0.22 -22.14 8.45
CA LEU A 174 -0.21 -21.46 7.22
C LEU A 174 -1.44 -22.11 6.57
N ASN A 175 -1.74 -23.39 6.83
CA ASN A 175 -2.93 -24.05 6.28
C ASN A 175 -4.22 -23.52 6.93
N ILE A 176 -4.16 -23.29 8.24
CA ILE A 176 -5.26 -22.68 9.00
C ILE A 176 -5.46 -21.24 8.49
N LEU A 177 -4.37 -20.49 8.32
CA LEU A 177 -4.42 -19.12 7.79
C LEU A 177 -5.11 -19.07 6.42
N GLY A 178 -4.74 -19.95 5.49
CA GLY A 178 -5.35 -20.02 4.15
C GLY A 178 -6.85 -20.34 4.16
N THR A 179 -7.37 -20.93 5.24
CA THR A 179 -8.80 -21.23 5.40
C THR A 179 -9.62 -19.99 5.78
N PHE A 180 -9.03 -19.04 6.52
CA PHE A 180 -9.74 -17.89 7.09
C PHE A 180 -9.45 -16.56 6.40
N LEU A 181 -8.26 -16.38 5.82
CA LEU A 181 -7.88 -15.16 5.08
C LEU A 181 -8.27 -15.18 3.61
N GLN A 182 -8.74 -16.31 3.08
CA GLN A 182 -9.38 -16.33 1.77
C GLN A 182 -10.88 -16.13 1.94
N PRO A 183 -11.45 -14.99 1.48
CA PRO A 183 -12.89 -14.87 1.41
C PRO A 183 -13.39 -16.00 0.50
N ALA A 184 -14.15 -16.93 1.06
CA ALA A 184 -14.82 -17.93 0.24
C ALA A 184 -15.73 -17.16 -0.73
N TYR A 185 -15.47 -17.29 -2.03
CA TYR A 185 -16.35 -16.73 -3.04
C TYR A 185 -17.71 -17.41 -2.89
N GLY A 186 -18.68 -16.67 -2.35
CA GLY A 186 -20.05 -17.10 -2.36
C GLY A 186 -20.51 -17.33 -3.79
N LYS A 187 -21.52 -18.17 -3.97
CA LYS A 187 -22.09 -18.48 -5.28
C LYS A 187 -22.38 -17.21 -6.09
N LYS A 188 -22.98 -16.19 -5.44
CA LYS A 188 -23.28 -14.89 -6.05
C LYS A 188 -22.04 -14.16 -6.58
N GLN A 189 -20.94 -14.10 -5.82
CA GLN A 189 -19.72 -13.44 -6.29
C GLN A 189 -19.09 -14.19 -7.47
N LYS A 190 -19.10 -15.53 -7.46
CA LYS A 190 -18.62 -16.35 -8.57
C LYS A 190 -19.46 -16.12 -9.83
N ASP A 191 -20.78 -16.11 -9.69
CA ASP A 191 -21.71 -15.89 -10.79
C ASP A 191 -21.50 -14.50 -11.40
N ILE A 192 -21.34 -13.45 -10.57
CA ILE A 192 -21.04 -12.10 -11.04
C ILE A 192 -19.71 -12.04 -11.76
N LEU A 193 -18.62 -12.57 -11.17
CA LEU A 193 -17.30 -12.58 -11.81
C LEU A 193 -17.35 -13.30 -13.15
N PHE A 194 -18.04 -14.45 -13.22
CA PHE A 194 -18.21 -15.21 -14.44
C PHE A 194 -18.92 -14.39 -15.53
N ASN A 195 -20.03 -13.74 -15.19
CA ASN A 195 -20.74 -12.85 -16.12
C ASN A 195 -19.85 -11.69 -16.59
N MET A 196 -19.13 -11.05 -15.67
CA MET A 196 -18.21 -9.96 -16.00
C MET A 196 -17.13 -10.39 -16.99
N ILE A 197 -16.57 -11.60 -16.84
CA ILE A 197 -15.54 -12.16 -17.73
C ILE A 197 -16.13 -12.50 -19.10
N GLN A 198 -17.36 -13.04 -19.16
CA GLN A 198 -18.02 -13.38 -20.43
C GLN A 198 -18.33 -12.15 -21.28
N GLU A 199 -18.72 -11.06 -20.64
CA GLU A 199 -19.07 -9.78 -21.29
C GLU A 199 -17.90 -8.79 -21.32
N ALA A 200 -16.69 -9.25 -20.97
CA ALA A 200 -15.56 -8.36 -20.81
C ALA A 200 -15.12 -7.78 -22.16
N GLU A 201 -15.23 -6.46 -22.28
CA GLU A 201 -14.62 -5.72 -23.36
C GLU A 201 -13.30 -5.11 -22.89
N ARG A 202 -12.27 -5.26 -23.72
CA ARG A 202 -10.98 -4.59 -23.53
C ARG A 202 -10.88 -3.45 -24.51
N SER A 203 -10.61 -2.26 -23.99
CA SER A 203 -10.28 -1.09 -24.78
C SER A 203 -8.91 -0.55 -24.38
N GLU A 204 -8.37 0.31 -25.23
CA GLU A 204 -7.13 1.03 -24.97
C GLU A 204 -7.45 2.51 -24.89
N PHE A 205 -6.89 3.20 -23.91
CA PHE A 205 -7.00 4.64 -23.78
C PHE A 205 -5.67 5.21 -23.30
N ASN A 206 -5.10 6.16 -24.05
CA ASN A 206 -3.83 6.81 -23.72
C ASN A 206 -2.68 5.84 -23.39
N GLY A 207 -2.63 4.67 -24.07
CA GLY A 207 -1.61 3.64 -23.85
C GLY A 207 -1.88 2.70 -22.67
N PHE A 208 -2.99 2.88 -21.94
CA PHE A 208 -3.42 1.98 -20.88
C PHE A 208 -4.54 1.08 -21.36
N SER A 209 -4.50 -0.17 -20.90
CA SER A 209 -5.59 -1.12 -21.13
C SER A 209 -6.68 -0.97 -20.07
N LEU A 210 -7.92 -0.86 -20.54
CA LEU A 210 -9.12 -0.69 -19.74
C LEU A 210 -10.06 -1.87 -19.98
N SER A 211 -10.71 -2.33 -18.92
CA SER A 211 -11.92 -3.14 -19.05
C SER A 211 -13.04 -2.58 -18.18
N VAL A 212 -14.24 -2.53 -18.74
CA VAL A 212 -15.42 -2.05 -18.04
C VAL A 212 -16.48 -3.13 -18.07
N SER A 213 -17.11 -3.35 -16.92
CA SER A 213 -18.27 -4.23 -16.82
C SER A 213 -19.46 -3.53 -16.17
N ARG A 214 -20.66 -3.84 -16.66
CA ARG A 214 -21.94 -3.35 -16.15
C ARG A 214 -22.75 -4.57 -15.71
N ILE A 215 -23.16 -4.61 -14.45
CA ILE A 215 -23.89 -5.75 -13.89
C ILE A 215 -25.12 -5.25 -13.14
N GLU A 216 -26.28 -5.83 -13.43
CA GLU A 216 -27.45 -5.66 -12.58
C GLU A 216 -27.39 -6.65 -11.39
N LEU A 217 -27.60 -6.14 -10.18
CA LEU A 217 -27.50 -6.92 -8.95
C LEU A 217 -28.87 -7.40 -8.47
N GLU A 218 -28.96 -8.70 -8.16
CA GLU A 218 -30.09 -9.28 -7.46
C GLU A 218 -29.85 -9.38 -5.95
N GLY A 219 -30.41 -8.40 -5.23
CA GLY A 219 -30.31 -8.28 -3.77
C GLY A 219 -28.94 -7.81 -3.29
N ARG A 220 -28.71 -7.87 -1.98
CA ARG A 220 -27.44 -7.41 -1.39
C ARG A 220 -26.31 -8.38 -1.73
N VAL A 221 -25.25 -7.86 -2.32
CA VAL A 221 -23.99 -8.58 -2.57
C VAL A 221 -22.87 -7.85 -1.85
N GLU A 222 -22.15 -8.57 -1.00
CA GLU A 222 -21.02 -8.04 -0.25
C GLU A 222 -19.71 -8.33 -0.98
N ASN A 223 -18.68 -7.53 -0.71
CA ASN A 223 -17.31 -7.70 -1.19
C ASN A 223 -17.14 -7.64 -2.73
N LEU A 224 -17.95 -6.83 -3.43
CA LEU A 224 -17.78 -6.57 -4.87
C LEU A 224 -16.41 -5.93 -5.21
N ALA A 225 -15.79 -5.26 -4.25
CA ALA A 225 -14.45 -4.70 -4.41
C ALA A 225 -13.37 -5.76 -4.63
N MET A 226 -13.54 -6.97 -4.08
CA MET A 226 -12.67 -8.13 -4.33
C MET A 226 -12.94 -8.74 -5.71
N VAL A 227 -14.22 -8.84 -6.09
CA VAL A 227 -14.60 -9.31 -7.44
C VAL A 227 -13.95 -8.45 -8.51
N MET A 228 -13.95 -7.12 -8.32
CA MET A 228 -13.27 -6.19 -9.23
C MET A 228 -11.75 -6.37 -9.29
N GLN A 229 -11.10 -6.71 -8.17
CA GLN A 229 -9.66 -6.97 -8.15
C GLN A 229 -9.33 -8.20 -9.00
N MET A 230 -10.04 -9.32 -8.77
CA MET A 230 -9.86 -10.53 -9.56
C MET A 230 -10.17 -10.32 -11.03
N TYR A 231 -11.25 -9.59 -11.31
CA TYR A 231 -11.64 -9.27 -12.68
C TYR A 231 -10.50 -8.57 -13.42
N ARG A 232 -9.88 -7.54 -12.81
CA ARG A 232 -8.72 -6.84 -13.41
C ARG A 232 -7.55 -7.78 -13.69
N GLU A 233 -7.22 -8.65 -12.73
CA GLU A 233 -6.12 -9.61 -12.85
C GLU A 233 -6.37 -10.65 -13.94
N LEU A 234 -7.58 -11.22 -13.98
CA LEU A 234 -7.97 -12.20 -15.00
C LEU A 234 -8.05 -11.60 -16.40
N MET A 235 -8.53 -10.36 -16.51
CA MET A 235 -8.57 -9.64 -17.78
C MET A 235 -7.19 -9.10 -18.21
N ASN A 236 -6.21 -9.11 -17.31
CA ASN A 236 -4.86 -8.58 -17.53
C ASN A 236 -4.89 -7.15 -18.10
N VAL A 237 -5.62 -6.27 -17.41
CA VAL A 237 -5.76 -4.84 -17.77
C VAL A 237 -5.19 -3.93 -16.70
N ASP A 238 -4.72 -2.76 -17.12
CA ASP A 238 -4.16 -1.74 -16.22
C ASP A 238 -5.25 -1.19 -15.31
N VAL A 239 -6.43 -0.90 -15.88
CA VAL A 239 -7.58 -0.38 -15.15
C VAL A 239 -8.83 -1.23 -15.39
N ALA A 240 -9.57 -1.50 -14.32
CA ALA A 240 -10.88 -2.13 -14.39
C ALA A 240 -11.94 -1.28 -13.67
N ILE A 241 -13.08 -1.04 -14.32
CA ILE A 241 -14.23 -0.33 -13.75
C ILE A 241 -15.45 -1.25 -13.77
N GLY A 242 -16.11 -1.39 -12.62
CA GLY A 242 -17.38 -2.10 -12.49
C GLY A 242 -18.50 -1.12 -12.14
N ILE A 243 -19.60 -1.19 -12.88
CA ILE A 243 -20.84 -0.45 -12.63
C ILE A 243 -21.90 -1.47 -12.21
N PHE A 244 -22.30 -1.42 -10.95
CA PHE A 244 -23.24 -2.37 -10.36
C PHE A 244 -24.56 -1.68 -10.05
N ARG A 245 -25.63 -2.02 -10.77
CA ARG A 245 -26.95 -1.43 -10.60
C ARG A 245 -27.80 -2.23 -9.63
N ASP A 246 -28.22 -1.62 -8.51
CA ASP A 246 -29.25 -2.16 -7.63
C ASP A 246 -30.61 -1.61 -8.08
N VAL A 247 -31.37 -2.44 -8.81
CA VAL A 247 -32.68 -2.05 -9.37
C VAL A 247 -33.69 -1.76 -8.25
N ALA A 248 -33.60 -2.44 -7.11
CA ALA A 248 -34.55 -2.26 -6.01
C ALA A 248 -34.33 -0.94 -5.27
N LYS A 249 -33.10 -0.45 -5.21
CA LYS A 249 -32.74 0.81 -4.53
C LYS A 249 -32.55 1.98 -5.48
N ASP A 250 -32.71 1.77 -6.78
CA ASP A 250 -32.48 2.73 -7.85
C ASP A 250 -31.14 3.47 -7.69
N ASN A 251 -30.06 2.71 -7.56
CA ASN A 251 -28.71 3.27 -7.49
C ASN A 251 -27.69 2.42 -8.25
N CYS A 252 -26.59 3.06 -8.63
CA CYS A 252 -25.43 2.45 -9.24
C CYS A 252 -24.23 2.60 -8.31
N MET A 253 -23.63 1.48 -7.94
CA MET A 253 -22.34 1.46 -7.25
C MET A 253 -21.23 1.32 -8.30
N LEU A 254 -20.31 2.27 -8.32
CA LEU A 254 -19.09 2.22 -9.10
C LEU A 254 -17.95 1.72 -8.22
N ILE A 255 -17.15 0.83 -8.79
CA ILE A 255 -15.92 0.36 -8.17
C ILE A 255 -14.84 0.34 -9.24
N GLY A 256 -13.70 0.97 -8.94
CA GLY A 256 -12.54 0.99 -9.83
C GLY A 256 -11.31 0.38 -9.18
N ARG A 257 -10.46 -0.22 -10.01
CA ARG A 257 -9.13 -0.72 -9.65
C ARG A 257 -8.12 -0.32 -10.71
N SER A 258 -6.96 0.16 -10.28
CA SER A 258 -5.82 0.44 -11.13
C SER A 258 -4.59 -0.34 -10.66
N GLY A 259 -3.83 -0.89 -11.60
CA GLY A 259 -2.50 -1.44 -11.37
C GLY A 259 -1.37 -0.49 -11.72
N VAL A 260 -1.70 0.71 -12.19
CA VAL A 260 -0.74 1.75 -12.60
C VAL A 260 -0.93 3.00 -11.77
N ASP A 261 0.16 3.69 -11.48
CA ASP A 261 0.14 4.88 -10.62
C ASP A 261 -0.33 6.13 -11.37
N ASP A 262 -0.22 6.12 -12.71
CA ASP A 262 -0.63 7.21 -13.61
C ASP A 262 -2.15 7.45 -13.59
N ILE A 263 -2.94 6.47 -13.14
CA ILE A 263 -4.41 6.57 -13.09
C ILE A 263 -4.88 6.46 -11.64
N ASN A 264 -5.27 7.61 -11.07
CA ASN A 264 -5.74 7.71 -9.69
C ASN A 264 -7.26 7.48 -9.60
N ILE A 265 -7.64 6.25 -9.24
CA ILE A 265 -9.05 5.87 -9.07
C ILE A 265 -9.71 6.64 -7.94
N GLY A 266 -9.00 6.91 -6.84
CA GLY A 266 -9.55 7.68 -5.72
C GLY A 266 -10.01 9.09 -6.12
N VAL A 267 -9.24 9.77 -6.97
CA VAL A 267 -9.61 11.09 -7.53
C VAL A 267 -10.84 10.96 -8.44
N LEU A 268 -10.83 10.00 -9.36
CA LEU A 268 -11.96 9.70 -10.25
C LEU A 268 -13.26 9.50 -9.45
N MET A 269 -13.20 8.71 -8.38
CA MET A 269 -14.37 8.39 -7.55
C MET A 269 -14.86 9.60 -6.75
N ARG A 270 -13.95 10.47 -6.27
CA ARG A 270 -14.34 11.73 -5.60
C ARG A 270 -15.12 12.67 -6.51
N SER A 271 -14.77 12.75 -7.80
CA SER A 271 -15.54 13.51 -8.80
C SER A 271 -16.99 13.02 -8.95
N LEU A 272 -17.27 11.79 -8.54
CA LEU A 272 -18.59 11.15 -8.57
C LEU A 272 -19.25 11.08 -7.17
N GLY A 273 -18.72 11.81 -6.19
CA GLY A 273 -19.22 11.81 -4.80
C GLY A 273 -18.83 10.58 -3.98
N GLY A 274 -17.84 9.82 -4.44
CA GLY A 274 -17.26 8.67 -3.77
C GLY A 274 -15.93 8.98 -3.08
N GLY A 275 -15.09 7.95 -2.95
CA GLY A 275 -13.78 8.05 -2.31
C GLY A 275 -12.87 6.86 -2.61
N GLY A 276 -11.66 6.90 -2.06
CA GLY A 276 -10.64 5.87 -2.23
C GLY A 276 -9.22 6.43 -2.29
N HIS A 277 -8.32 5.59 -2.79
CA HIS A 277 -6.87 5.81 -2.92
C HIS A 277 -6.44 5.59 -4.38
N PRO A 278 -5.17 5.87 -4.76
CA PRO A 278 -4.76 5.82 -6.17
C PRO A 278 -5.09 4.51 -6.91
N GLY A 279 -4.81 3.36 -6.28
CA GLY A 279 -5.08 2.05 -6.90
C GLY A 279 -6.53 1.56 -6.82
N ALA A 280 -7.40 2.21 -6.05
CA ALA A 280 -8.75 1.70 -5.80
C ALA A 280 -9.72 2.73 -5.24
N GLY A 281 -10.99 2.63 -5.62
CA GLY A 281 -12.04 3.46 -5.05
C GLY A 281 -13.44 3.02 -5.43
N SER A 282 -14.41 3.67 -4.82
CA SER A 282 -15.82 3.42 -5.08
C SER A 282 -16.68 4.67 -4.92
N ALA A 283 -17.78 4.74 -5.67
CA ALA A 283 -18.78 5.79 -5.57
C ALA A 283 -20.19 5.19 -5.62
N LEU A 284 -21.14 5.79 -4.92
CA LEU A 284 -22.55 5.41 -4.98
C LEU A 284 -23.36 6.55 -5.60
N VAL A 285 -23.96 6.30 -6.75
CA VAL A 285 -24.72 7.30 -7.52
C VAL A 285 -26.19 6.90 -7.55
N LYS A 286 -27.08 7.74 -7.01
CA LYS A 286 -28.53 7.48 -6.97
C LYS A 286 -29.21 7.89 -8.27
N GLY A 287 -30.18 7.10 -8.73
CA GLY A 287 -31.01 7.40 -9.91
C GLY A 287 -30.24 7.50 -11.23
N ALA A 288 -29.01 6.98 -11.29
CA ALA A 288 -28.19 7.07 -12.49
C ALA A 288 -28.43 5.89 -13.44
N ASN A 289 -28.50 6.21 -14.73
CA ASN A 289 -28.43 5.20 -15.78
C ASN A 289 -26.98 4.68 -15.90
N PRO A 290 -26.74 3.35 -15.89
CA PRO A 290 -25.39 2.77 -16.01
C PRO A 290 -24.59 3.26 -17.23
N ASP A 291 -25.25 3.48 -18.36
CA ASP A 291 -24.60 3.87 -19.61
C ASP A 291 -24.16 5.34 -19.58
N ALA A 292 -25.02 6.24 -19.09
CA ALA A 292 -24.66 7.64 -18.90
C ALA A 292 -23.53 7.79 -17.87
N LEU A 293 -23.54 6.95 -16.84
CA LEU A 293 -22.49 6.93 -15.83
C LEU A 293 -21.17 6.39 -16.39
N LEU A 294 -21.23 5.41 -17.28
CA LEU A 294 -20.06 4.94 -18.03
C LEU A 294 -19.46 6.05 -18.89
N GLU A 295 -20.27 6.76 -19.68
CA GLU A 295 -19.81 7.89 -20.48
C GLU A 295 -19.10 8.94 -19.60
N THR A 296 -19.70 9.28 -18.47
CA THR A 296 -19.11 10.22 -17.50
C THR A 296 -17.76 9.71 -16.98
N VAL A 297 -17.64 8.43 -16.63
CA VAL A 297 -16.37 7.84 -16.17
C VAL A 297 -15.31 7.90 -17.27
N LEU A 298 -15.67 7.56 -18.51
CA LEU A 298 -14.74 7.60 -19.64
C LEU A 298 -14.29 9.04 -19.94
N GLU A 299 -15.18 10.03 -19.80
CA GLU A 299 -14.80 11.44 -19.90
C GLU A 299 -13.89 11.88 -18.77
N LEU A 300 -14.17 11.50 -17.52
CA LEU A 300 -13.31 11.80 -16.38
C LEU A 300 -11.95 11.11 -16.50
N LEU A 301 -11.87 9.89 -17.02
CA LEU A 301 -10.61 9.21 -17.31
C LEU A 301 -9.81 9.91 -18.41
N LYS A 302 -10.48 10.58 -19.36
CA LYS A 302 -9.83 11.44 -20.36
C LYS A 302 -9.44 12.81 -19.79
N GLY A 303 -10.23 13.37 -18.88
CA GLY A 303 -10.10 14.74 -18.36
C GLY A 303 -9.28 14.89 -17.08
N ASN A 304 -9.25 13.89 -16.19
CA ASN A 304 -8.42 13.87 -14.96
C ASN A 304 -6.96 13.50 -15.25
N GLN A 305 -6.46 13.90 -16.41
CA GLN A 305 -5.03 13.85 -16.69
C GLN A 305 -4.35 14.98 -15.93
N TYR A 306 -3.48 14.62 -15.00
CA TYR A 306 -2.15 15.21 -15.08
C TYR A 306 -1.68 14.87 -16.49
N SER A 307 -1.65 15.88 -17.37
CA SER A 307 -1.14 15.74 -18.73
C SER A 307 0.10 14.86 -18.68
N SER A 308 0.11 13.77 -19.44
CA SER A 308 1.26 12.86 -19.51
C SER A 308 2.44 13.65 -20.08
N VAL A 309 3.13 14.39 -19.22
CA VAL A 309 4.36 15.08 -19.58
C VAL A 309 5.34 13.97 -19.92
N MET A 310 5.63 13.88 -21.21
CA MET A 310 6.56 12.90 -21.73
C MET A 310 7.94 13.29 -21.25
N LEU A 311 8.85 12.32 -21.15
CA LEU A 311 10.23 12.64 -20.82
C LEU A 311 10.84 13.67 -21.77
N SER A 312 10.41 13.70 -23.03
CA SER A 312 10.82 14.73 -23.99
C SER A 312 10.54 16.16 -23.55
N ASP A 313 9.55 16.37 -22.69
CA ASP A 313 9.08 17.70 -22.28
C ASP A 313 9.86 18.24 -21.07
N ILE A 314 10.50 17.36 -20.30
CA ILE A 314 11.22 17.70 -19.06
C ILE A 314 12.70 17.31 -19.06
N MET A 315 13.15 16.51 -20.03
CA MET A 315 14.56 16.14 -20.13
C MET A 315 15.41 17.33 -20.58
N SER A 316 16.67 17.32 -20.16
CA SER A 316 17.69 18.18 -20.77
C SER A 316 18.03 17.67 -22.18
N TYR A 317 17.85 18.53 -23.18
CA TYR A 317 18.13 18.27 -24.59
C TYR A 317 18.76 19.51 -25.27
N PRO A 318 19.76 19.36 -26.16
CA PRO A 318 20.50 18.13 -26.45
C PRO A 318 21.44 17.77 -25.28
N VAL A 319 21.61 16.47 -25.02
CA VAL A 319 22.53 16.05 -23.95
C VAL A 319 23.99 16.22 -24.35
N VAL A 320 24.78 16.79 -23.45
CA VAL A 320 26.24 16.84 -23.60
C VAL A 320 26.84 15.50 -23.17
N THR A 321 27.56 14.85 -24.09
CA THR A 321 28.26 13.58 -23.88
C THR A 321 29.77 13.79 -23.85
N VAL A 322 30.51 12.77 -23.39
CA VAL A 322 31.98 12.75 -23.46
C VAL A 322 32.48 11.45 -24.08
N ASN A 323 33.56 11.50 -24.84
CA ASN A 323 34.15 10.30 -25.43
C ASN A 323 34.85 9.44 -24.36
N ALA A 324 34.75 8.13 -24.48
CA ALA A 324 35.33 7.14 -23.58
C ALA A 324 36.86 7.26 -23.40
N ASN A 325 37.55 7.87 -24.37
CA ASN A 325 38.99 8.09 -24.35
C ASN A 325 39.40 9.46 -23.79
N THR A 326 38.47 10.37 -23.52
CA THR A 326 38.77 11.69 -22.96
C THR A 326 39.46 11.55 -21.59
N PRO A 327 40.56 12.29 -21.32
CA PRO A 327 41.25 12.23 -20.05
C PRO A 327 40.35 12.59 -18.86
N VAL A 328 40.50 11.86 -17.75
CA VAL A 328 39.74 12.08 -16.51
C VAL A 328 39.79 13.54 -16.05
N GLY A 329 40.94 14.20 -16.15
CA GLY A 329 41.09 15.61 -15.77
C GLY A 329 40.25 16.57 -16.60
N ASP A 330 40.14 16.32 -17.90
CA ASP A 330 39.35 17.15 -18.81
C ASP A 330 37.86 16.97 -18.51
N VAL A 331 37.41 15.73 -18.25
CA VAL A 331 36.02 15.45 -17.86
C VAL A 331 35.68 16.13 -16.53
N ALA A 332 36.59 16.15 -15.55
CA ALA A 332 36.39 16.85 -14.29
C ALA A 332 36.21 18.36 -14.50
N MET A 333 36.98 18.94 -15.42
CA MET A 333 36.89 20.35 -15.78
C MET A 333 35.57 20.66 -16.48
N MET A 334 35.15 19.84 -17.45
CA MET A 334 33.86 19.95 -18.13
C MET A 334 32.68 19.91 -17.15
N LEU A 335 32.67 18.96 -16.21
CA LEU A 335 31.63 18.87 -15.17
C LEU A 335 31.56 20.13 -14.29
N ARG A 336 32.71 20.75 -14.00
CA ARG A 336 32.78 21.97 -13.20
C ARG A 336 32.27 23.17 -13.97
N GLU A 337 32.72 23.34 -15.22
CA GLU A 337 32.37 24.47 -16.08
C GLU A 337 30.90 24.47 -16.48
N MET A 338 30.34 23.30 -16.78
CA MET A 338 28.91 23.16 -17.12
C MET A 338 27.99 23.17 -15.88
N GLY A 339 28.53 23.17 -14.66
CA GLY A 339 27.74 23.03 -13.44
C GLY A 339 27.11 21.65 -13.25
N CYS A 340 27.40 20.68 -14.13
CA CYS A 340 26.83 19.35 -14.08
C CYS A 340 27.51 18.46 -13.01
N THR A 341 26.76 17.47 -12.52
CA THR A 341 27.21 16.52 -11.51
C THR A 341 27.57 15.14 -12.08
N GLY A 342 27.48 14.99 -13.40
CA GLY A 342 27.74 13.76 -14.15
C GLY A 342 27.24 13.89 -15.59
N MET A 343 27.71 13.01 -16.48
CA MET A 343 27.42 13.01 -17.92
C MET A 343 27.46 11.60 -18.52
N PRO A 344 26.76 11.36 -19.65
CA PRO A 344 26.89 10.12 -20.40
C PRO A 344 28.24 10.03 -21.13
N VAL A 345 28.77 8.82 -21.24
CA VAL A 345 30.03 8.50 -21.93
C VAL A 345 29.73 7.70 -23.19
N VAL A 346 30.23 8.15 -24.34
CA VAL A 346 30.02 7.52 -25.64
C VAL A 346 31.32 6.97 -26.24
N ASP A 347 31.22 6.01 -27.14
CA ASP A 347 32.36 5.55 -27.95
C ASP A 347 32.57 6.44 -29.20
N ASP A 348 33.50 6.03 -30.07
CA ASP A 348 33.83 6.76 -31.31
C ASP A 348 32.69 6.71 -32.36
N ASN A 349 31.71 5.82 -32.18
CA ASN A 349 30.52 5.67 -33.03
C ASN A 349 29.28 6.33 -32.40
N GLU A 350 29.44 7.16 -31.36
CA GLU A 350 28.38 7.80 -30.58
C GLU A 350 27.45 6.84 -29.81
N ASN A 351 27.85 5.57 -29.65
CA ASN A 351 27.07 4.65 -28.83
C ASN A 351 27.29 4.95 -27.35
N LEU A 352 26.23 4.91 -26.56
CA LEU A 352 26.30 5.06 -25.11
C LEU A 352 27.00 3.84 -24.49
N VAL A 353 28.18 4.04 -23.91
CA VAL A 353 29.03 2.98 -23.33
C VAL A 353 29.26 3.10 -21.83
N GLY A 354 28.81 4.19 -21.23
CA GLY A 354 28.85 4.36 -19.78
C GLY A 354 28.24 5.65 -19.30
N VAL A 355 28.30 5.85 -17.99
CA VAL A 355 27.97 7.13 -17.34
C VAL A 355 29.04 7.46 -16.31
N VAL A 356 29.35 8.74 -16.15
CA VAL A 356 30.29 9.22 -15.12
C VAL A 356 29.60 10.25 -14.24
N SER A 357 29.83 10.16 -12.93
CA SER A 357 29.34 11.11 -11.93
C SER A 357 30.50 11.68 -11.11
N ARG A 358 30.28 12.80 -10.41
CA ARG A 358 31.25 13.33 -9.44
C ARG A 358 31.70 12.29 -8.39
N ARG A 359 30.86 11.30 -8.08
CA ARG A 359 31.20 10.22 -7.13
C ARG A 359 32.26 9.28 -7.68
N ASP A 360 32.31 9.06 -8.99
CA ASP A 360 33.27 8.17 -9.64
C ASP A 360 34.71 8.68 -9.56
N PHE A 361 34.89 10.01 -9.45
CA PHE A 361 36.21 10.62 -9.27
C PHE A 361 36.85 10.25 -7.92
N LYS A 362 36.09 9.74 -6.94
CA LYS A 362 36.66 9.15 -5.71
C LYS A 362 37.55 7.92 -6.00
N LYS A 363 37.41 7.29 -7.17
CA LYS A 363 38.27 6.17 -7.62
C LYS A 363 39.68 6.64 -8.01
N VAL A 364 39.85 7.95 -8.28
CA VAL A 364 41.14 8.58 -8.63
C VAL A 364 41.91 8.87 -7.34
N LYS A 365 43.02 8.17 -7.13
CA LYS A 365 43.86 8.27 -5.90
C LYS A 365 45.20 8.95 -6.15
N LYS A 366 45.70 8.95 -7.40
CA LYS A 366 47.01 9.48 -7.79
C LYS A 366 46.86 10.49 -8.92
N SER A 367 47.71 11.52 -8.93
CA SER A 367 47.67 12.59 -9.94
C SER A 367 47.87 12.08 -11.37
N ASN A 368 48.68 11.04 -11.57
CA ASN A 368 48.89 10.43 -12.89
C ASN A 368 47.62 9.79 -13.48
N GLN A 369 46.65 9.40 -12.65
CA GLN A 369 45.37 8.85 -13.11
C GLN A 369 44.47 9.90 -13.77
N MET A 370 44.78 11.19 -13.62
CA MET A 370 44.06 12.28 -14.30
C MET A 370 44.26 12.25 -15.83
N GLN A 371 45.36 11.68 -16.31
CA GLN A 371 45.63 11.49 -17.74
C GLN A 371 45.06 10.17 -18.29
N SER A 372 44.51 9.31 -17.43
CA SER A 372 43.86 8.07 -17.87
C SER A 372 42.53 8.39 -18.58
N PRO A 373 42.08 7.54 -19.52
CA PRO A 373 40.81 7.73 -20.19
C PRO A 373 39.62 7.54 -19.24
N ILE A 374 38.54 8.30 -19.42
CA ILE A 374 37.37 8.29 -18.51
C ILE A 374 36.71 6.90 -18.40
N LYS A 375 36.83 6.07 -19.44
CA LYS A 375 36.36 4.67 -19.43
C LYS A 375 36.98 3.80 -18.32
N ALA A 376 38.08 4.25 -17.71
CA ALA A 376 38.72 3.57 -16.59
C ALA A 376 37.94 3.72 -15.28
N ILE A 377 37.13 4.78 -15.12
CA ILE A 377 36.40 5.07 -13.87
C ILE A 377 34.88 5.10 -14.04
N MET A 378 34.37 5.22 -15.26
CA MET A 378 32.93 5.26 -15.56
C MET A 378 32.18 4.03 -15.05
N SER A 379 30.89 4.17 -14.79
CA SER A 379 29.99 3.03 -14.62
C SER A 379 29.63 2.43 -15.98
N ARG A 380 29.69 1.10 -16.09
CA ARG A 380 29.29 0.33 -17.27
C ARG A 380 27.87 -0.23 -17.18
N THR A 381 27.30 -0.26 -15.98
CA THR A 381 25.90 -0.61 -15.78
C THR A 381 25.08 0.65 -16.02
N ILE A 382 24.52 0.74 -17.22
CA ILE A 382 23.78 1.91 -17.69
C ILE A 382 22.30 1.59 -17.55
N ILE A 383 21.60 2.35 -16.72
CA ILE A 383 20.14 2.35 -16.70
C ILE A 383 19.71 3.47 -17.64
N THR A 384 18.90 3.13 -18.64
CA THR A 384 18.35 4.06 -19.63
C THR A 384 16.83 4.03 -19.59
N ILE A 385 16.21 5.04 -20.20
CA ILE A 385 14.77 5.10 -20.41
C ILE A 385 14.47 5.61 -21.82
N ASP A 386 13.40 5.12 -22.46
CA ASP A 386 12.99 5.61 -23.77
C ASP A 386 12.27 6.96 -23.65
N TYR A 387 12.37 7.78 -24.70
CA TYR A 387 11.86 9.16 -24.73
C TYR A 387 10.33 9.30 -24.62
N ASP A 388 9.60 8.22 -24.89
CA ASP A 388 8.14 8.15 -24.87
C ASP A 388 7.57 7.65 -23.53
N LYS A 389 8.44 7.44 -22.53
CA LYS A 389 8.07 7.02 -21.18
C LYS A 389 7.73 8.21 -20.28
N SER A 390 7.04 7.92 -19.18
CA SER A 390 6.56 8.96 -18.26
C SER A 390 7.63 9.46 -17.29
N ALA A 391 7.44 10.68 -16.78
CA ALA A 391 8.27 11.24 -15.70
C ALA A 391 8.26 10.36 -14.43
N PHE A 392 7.13 9.71 -14.13
CA PHE A 392 6.99 8.80 -13.00
C PHE A 392 7.85 7.54 -13.16
N GLU A 393 7.91 6.96 -14.37
CA GLU A 393 8.78 5.82 -14.65
C GLU A 393 10.25 6.18 -14.44
N ALA A 394 10.68 7.38 -14.87
CA ALA A 394 12.03 7.86 -14.61
C ALA A 394 12.32 8.00 -13.11
N VAL A 395 11.41 8.58 -12.32
CA VAL A 395 11.57 8.65 -10.85
C VAL A 395 11.63 7.27 -10.22
N ARG A 396 10.78 6.33 -10.65
CA ARG A 396 10.80 4.95 -10.15
C ARG A 396 12.16 4.29 -10.40
N LEU A 397 12.73 4.45 -11.59
CA LEU A 397 14.08 3.96 -11.89
C LEU A 397 15.14 4.66 -11.04
N MET A 398 15.02 5.97 -10.81
CA MET A 398 15.95 6.73 -9.96
C MET A 398 15.94 6.23 -8.51
N ILE A 399 14.77 5.93 -7.95
CA ILE A 399 14.61 5.38 -6.60
C ILE A 399 15.11 3.95 -6.55
N ARG A 400 14.63 3.08 -7.45
CA ARG A 400 14.94 1.64 -7.47
C ARG A 400 16.43 1.35 -7.60
N HIS A 401 17.14 2.14 -8.41
CA HIS A 401 18.57 1.94 -8.67
C HIS A 401 19.46 2.89 -7.85
N ASP A 402 18.89 3.72 -6.96
CA ASP A 402 19.56 4.83 -6.27
C ASP A 402 20.46 5.68 -7.20
N ILE A 403 19.90 6.06 -8.35
CA ILE A 403 20.58 6.90 -9.34
C ILE A 403 19.97 8.30 -9.38
N GLY A 404 20.83 9.28 -9.67
CA GLY A 404 20.44 10.70 -9.72
C GLY A 404 20.10 11.22 -11.11
N ARG A 405 20.33 10.41 -12.16
CA ARG A 405 20.16 10.78 -13.55
C ARG A 405 20.00 9.53 -14.42
N ILE A 406 19.27 9.66 -15.53
CA ILE A 406 19.00 8.57 -16.47
C ILE A 406 19.16 9.13 -17.89
N PRO A 407 20.05 8.56 -18.72
CA PRO A 407 20.10 8.83 -20.15
C PRO A 407 18.77 8.46 -20.84
N VAL A 408 18.28 9.36 -21.69
CA VAL A 408 17.06 9.18 -22.47
C VAL A 408 17.40 8.77 -23.89
N MET A 409 16.80 7.68 -24.36
CA MET A 409 17.09 7.02 -25.62
C MET A 409 15.95 7.22 -26.63
N LYS A 410 16.31 7.30 -27.91
CA LYS A 410 15.38 7.20 -29.05
C LYS A 410 16.05 6.40 -30.15
N GLU A 411 15.40 5.34 -30.61
CA GLU A 411 15.89 4.47 -31.69
C GLU A 411 17.33 3.97 -31.44
N GLY A 412 17.65 3.60 -30.18
CA GLY A 412 18.96 3.12 -29.77
C GLY A 412 20.04 4.20 -29.63
N LYS A 413 19.73 5.47 -29.90
CA LYS A 413 20.64 6.61 -29.70
C LYS A 413 20.28 7.40 -28.45
N ILE A 414 21.31 7.89 -27.77
CA ILE A 414 21.10 8.82 -26.66
C ILE A 414 20.71 10.19 -27.23
N ILE A 415 19.59 10.74 -26.76
CA ILE A 415 19.11 12.06 -27.19
C ILE A 415 19.09 13.07 -26.04
N GLY A 416 18.85 12.62 -24.81
CA GLY A 416 18.62 13.49 -23.67
C GLY A 416 19.11 12.88 -22.36
N ILE A 417 18.92 13.63 -21.28
CA ILE A 417 19.14 13.14 -19.92
C ILE A 417 18.09 13.75 -18.99
N ILE A 418 17.52 12.92 -18.11
CA ILE A 418 16.68 13.39 -17.01
C ILE A 418 17.42 13.23 -15.69
N THR A 419 17.37 14.25 -14.83
CA THR A 419 17.96 14.27 -13.49
C THR A 419 16.90 14.34 -12.40
N ARG A 420 17.29 14.03 -11.15
CA ARG A 420 16.41 14.23 -9.98
C ARG A 420 15.91 15.67 -9.88
N SER A 421 16.72 16.65 -10.29
CA SER A 421 16.31 18.06 -10.25
C SER A 421 15.21 18.38 -11.26
N ASP A 422 15.30 17.83 -12.47
CA ASP A 422 14.27 18.00 -13.51
C ASP A 422 12.95 17.38 -13.04
N ALA A 423 13.01 16.16 -12.50
CA ALA A 423 11.85 15.50 -11.92
C ALA A 423 11.27 16.28 -10.73
N MET A 424 12.10 16.74 -9.79
CA MET A 424 11.64 17.51 -8.63
C MET A 424 10.97 18.83 -9.03
N MET A 425 11.50 19.56 -10.02
CA MET A 425 10.85 20.78 -10.53
C MET A 425 9.49 20.45 -11.14
N TYR A 426 9.42 19.40 -11.97
CA TYR A 426 8.16 18.94 -12.54
C TYR A 426 7.12 18.61 -11.47
N PHE A 427 7.47 17.83 -10.44
CA PHE A 427 6.53 17.48 -9.37
C PHE A 427 6.19 18.63 -8.44
N TYR A 428 7.10 19.60 -8.27
CA TYR A 428 6.83 20.81 -7.50
C TYR A 428 5.73 21.65 -8.15
N ASP A 429 5.77 21.80 -9.48
CA ASP A 429 4.75 22.53 -10.25
C ASP A 429 3.37 21.83 -10.22
N LEU A 430 3.31 20.58 -9.75
CA LEU A 430 2.07 19.83 -9.56
C LEU A 430 1.51 19.91 -8.13
N LEU A 431 2.24 20.50 -7.19
CA LEU A 431 1.74 20.70 -5.83
C LEU A 431 0.61 21.76 -5.86
N PRO A 432 -0.50 21.54 -5.16
CA PRO A 432 -1.52 22.57 -5.02
C PRO A 432 -0.96 23.77 -4.25
N ASP A 433 -1.43 24.97 -4.62
CA ASP A 433 -1.12 26.24 -3.93
C ASP A 433 -1.43 26.20 -2.42
#